data_AF-A0A7V4UP61-F1
#
_entry.id   AF-A0A7V4UP61-F1
#
_cell.length_a   1.000
_cell.length_b   1.000
_cell.length_c   1.000
_cell.angle_alpha   90.00
_cell.angle_beta   90.00
_cell.angle_gamma   90.00
#
_symmetry.space_group_name_H-M   'P 1'
#
loop_
_entity.id
_entity.type
_entity.pdbx_description
1 polymer ?
#
loop_
_entity_poly.entity_id
_entity_poly.type
_entity_poly.pdbx_seq_one_letter_code
_entity_poly.pdbx_strand_id
1 'polypeptide(L)'
;MARVGVFVCHCGENVARRVDVEKVAEFSRRIPGVVVADHYRYFCSAPGQKILEEAVRKHGLTGVVVAACSPHLHEPTFRGASARSGLNPFLCEMANVREQCSWVHADGGQATRKACDIVASTVEKVKRNHPLRAIDLP
;
A
#
# COMPACT_ATOMS: atom_id res chain seq x y z
N MET A 1 18.50 -5.87 -4.00
CA MET A 1 17.74 -6.24 -2.78
C MET A 1 16.45 -5.42 -2.79
N ALA A 2 15.29 -6.02 -2.50
CA ALA A 2 14.03 -5.30 -2.53
C ALA A 2 13.97 -4.23 -1.43
N ARG A 3 13.49 -3.03 -1.77
CA ARG A 3 13.29 -1.89 -0.87
C ARG A 3 11.84 -1.44 -0.98
N VAL A 4 10.97 -2.04 -0.19
CA VAL A 4 9.52 -1.84 -0.27
C VAL A 4 9.08 -0.76 0.71
N GLY A 5 8.22 0.15 0.26
CA GLY A 5 7.47 1.05 1.13
C GLY A 5 6.04 0.57 1.31
N VAL A 6 5.55 0.56 2.56
CA VAL A 6 4.17 0.14 2.89
C VAL A 6 3.38 1.31 3.46
N PHE A 7 2.23 1.61 2.86
CA PHE A 7 1.41 2.78 3.22
C PHE A 7 0.00 2.35 3.60
N VAL A 8 -0.35 2.49 4.89
CA VAL A 8 -1.63 2.00 5.46
C VAL A 8 -2.65 3.13 5.59
N CYS A 9 -3.72 3.08 4.81
CA CYS A 9 -4.74 4.11 4.77
C CYS A 9 -5.81 3.90 5.85
N HIS A 10 -6.14 4.97 6.59
CA HIS A 10 -7.24 4.95 7.55
C HIS A 10 -8.60 5.01 6.86
N CYS A 11 -8.66 5.69 5.70
CA CYS A 11 -9.88 5.96 4.95
C CYS A 11 -10.97 6.62 5.82
N GLY A 12 -10.56 7.57 6.66
CA GLY A 12 -11.40 8.10 7.73
C GLY A 12 -11.67 7.02 8.75
N GLU A 13 -12.94 6.65 8.93
CA GLU A 13 -13.33 5.52 9.77
C GLU A 13 -13.57 4.24 8.97
N ASN A 14 -13.50 4.25 7.64
CA ASN A 14 -13.86 3.08 6.84
C ASN A 14 -12.90 1.91 7.06
N VAL A 15 -11.61 2.16 7.32
CA VAL A 15 -10.64 1.12 7.69
C VAL A 15 -10.34 1.20 9.19
N ALA A 16 -9.99 2.38 9.69
CA ALA A 16 -9.53 2.57 11.07
C ALA A 16 -10.56 2.21 12.16
N ARG A 17 -11.87 2.16 11.84
CA ARG A 17 -12.90 1.71 12.80
C ARG A 17 -12.77 0.24 13.18
N ARG A 18 -12.23 -0.60 12.29
CA ARG A 18 -12.15 -2.05 12.48
C ARG A 18 -10.72 -2.57 12.45
N VAL A 19 -9.82 -1.91 11.73
CA VAL A 19 -8.42 -2.32 11.60
C VAL A 19 -7.56 -1.34 12.36
N ASP A 20 -6.72 -1.84 13.26
CA ASP A 20 -5.66 -1.06 13.91
C ASP A 20 -4.54 -0.82 12.89
N VAL A 21 -4.65 0.32 12.20
CA VAL A 21 -3.76 0.73 11.12
C VAL A 21 -2.33 1.02 11.58
N GLU A 22 -2.15 1.47 12.83
CA GLU A 22 -0.83 1.72 13.41
C GLU A 22 -0.11 0.39 13.62
N LYS A 23 -0.82 -0.59 14.21
CA LYS A 23 -0.29 -1.95 14.38
C LYS A 23 0.02 -2.64 13.06
N VAL A 24 -0.78 -2.44 12.01
CA VAL A 24 -0.47 -2.96 10.67
C VAL A 24 0.79 -2.30 10.11
N ALA A 25 0.98 -0.99 10.28
CA ALA A 25 2.19 -0.30 9.86
C ALA A 25 3.42 -0.81 10.64
N GLU A 26 3.34 -0.94 11.97
CA GLU A 26 4.40 -1.49 12.81
C GLU A 26 4.76 -2.93 12.45
N PHE A 27 3.74 -3.77 12.21
CA PHE A 27 3.95 -5.12 11.68
C PHE A 27 4.69 -5.10 10.35
N SER A 28 4.29 -4.21 9.43
CA SER A 28 4.89 -4.11 8.11
C SER A 28 6.38 -3.77 8.15
N ARG A 29 6.83 -2.95 9.11
CA ARG A 29 8.26 -2.61 9.30
C ARG A 29 9.14 -3.82 9.61
N ARG A 30 8.56 -4.90 10.13
CA ARG A 30 9.29 -6.12 10.50
C ARG A 30 9.41 -7.12 9.35
N ILE A 31 8.72 -6.87 8.23
CA ILE A 31 8.78 -7.76 7.06
C ILE A 31 10.12 -7.53 6.35
N PRO A 32 10.94 -8.58 6.10
CA PRO A 32 12.22 -8.44 5.42
C PRO A 32 12.08 -7.68 4.10
N GLY A 33 12.94 -6.71 3.81
CA GLY A 33 12.88 -5.91 2.58
C GLY A 33 11.89 -4.75 2.59
N VAL A 34 11.05 -4.59 3.63
CA VAL A 34 10.35 -3.32 3.89
C VAL A 34 11.33 -2.36 4.54
N VAL A 35 11.50 -1.17 3.96
CA VAL A 35 12.45 -0.15 4.46
C VAL A 35 11.75 1.06 5.09
N VAL A 36 10.48 1.25 4.79
CA VAL A 36 9.63 2.28 5.39
C VAL A 36 8.19 1.76 5.44
N ALA A 37 7.51 1.97 6.55
CA ALA A 37 6.07 1.78 6.63
C ALA A 37 5.43 2.89 7.46
N ASP A 38 4.35 3.45 6.92
CA ASP A 38 3.66 4.60 7.49
C ASP A 38 2.15 4.49 7.30
N HIS A 39 1.40 5.24 8.09
CA HIS A 39 -0.06 5.28 8.02
C HIS A 39 -0.56 6.72 7.93
N TYR A 40 -1.58 6.93 7.10
CA TYR A 40 -2.12 8.27 6.87
C TYR A 40 -3.63 8.23 6.64
N ARG A 41 -4.29 9.36 6.91
CA ARG A 41 -5.75 9.45 6.93
C ARG A 41 -6.37 9.09 5.58
N TYR A 42 -5.82 9.65 4.50
CA TYR A 42 -6.29 9.48 3.14
C TYR A 42 -5.14 9.45 2.14
N PHE A 43 -4.58 8.28 1.84
CA PHE A 43 -3.47 8.18 0.89
C PHE A 43 -3.84 8.56 -0.55
N CYS A 44 -5.11 8.44 -0.95
CA CYS A 44 -5.55 8.88 -2.28
C CYS A 44 -5.63 10.41 -2.42
N SER A 45 -5.63 11.16 -1.32
CA SER A 45 -5.61 12.63 -1.35
C SER A 45 -4.28 13.17 -1.87
N ALA A 46 -4.26 14.41 -2.35
CA ALA A 46 -3.03 15.04 -2.83
C ALA A 46 -1.90 15.06 -1.77
N PRO A 47 -2.15 15.39 -0.48
CA PRO A 47 -1.14 15.24 0.58
C PRO A 47 -0.67 13.78 0.76
N GLY A 48 -1.60 12.82 0.73
CA GLY A 48 -1.27 11.40 0.86
C GLY A 48 -0.37 10.90 -0.27
N GLN A 49 -0.66 11.30 -1.51
CA GLN A 49 0.17 10.97 -2.66
C GLN A 49 1.57 11.60 -2.54
N LYS A 50 1.69 12.83 -2.04
CA LYS A 50 3.00 13.47 -1.80
C LYS A 50 3.86 12.70 -0.80
N ILE A 51 3.27 12.23 0.31
CA ILE A 51 3.99 11.40 1.31
C ILE A 51 4.59 10.15 0.65
N LEU A 52 3.79 9.46 -0.17
CA LEU A 52 4.23 8.28 -0.92
C LEU A 52 5.36 8.64 -1.88
N GLU A 53 5.18 9.68 -2.70
CA GLU A 53 6.17 10.12 -3.68
C GLU A 53 7.51 10.53 -3.05
N GLU A 54 7.46 11.26 -1.93
CA GLU A 54 8.63 11.67 -1.17
C GLU A 54 9.34 10.46 -0.57
N ALA A 55 8.59 9.50 -0.02
CA ALA A 55 9.16 8.27 0.52
C ALA A 55 9.85 7.43 -0.57
N VAL A 56 9.28 7.35 -1.78
CA VAL A 56 9.91 6.68 -2.94
C VAL A 56 11.27 7.27 -3.23
N ARG A 57 11.36 8.60 -3.34
CA ARG A 57 12.62 9.31 -3.64
C ARG A 57 13.62 9.21 -2.49
N LYS A 58 13.19 9.51 -1.27
CA LYS A 58 14.02 9.57 -0.06
C LYS A 58 14.64 8.22 0.29
N HIS A 59 13.88 7.14 0.17
CA HIS A 59 14.32 5.80 0.58
C HIS A 59 14.82 4.95 -0.59
N GLY A 60 14.78 5.45 -1.82
CA GLY A 60 15.15 4.69 -3.02
C GLY A 60 14.32 3.42 -3.14
N LEU A 61 12.99 3.55 -3.07
CA LEU A 61 12.09 2.40 -3.05
C LEU A 61 12.11 1.68 -4.41
N THR A 62 12.15 0.36 -4.38
CA THR A 62 12.05 -0.51 -5.56
C THR A 62 10.66 -1.11 -5.72
N GLY A 63 9.75 -0.85 -4.76
CA GLY A 63 8.37 -1.30 -4.78
C GLY A 63 7.54 -0.58 -3.74
N VAL A 64 6.24 -0.47 -4.00
CA VAL A 64 5.28 0.20 -3.12
C VAL A 64 4.08 -0.69 -2.90
N VAL A 65 3.63 -0.79 -1.66
CA VAL A 65 2.37 -1.42 -1.27
C VAL A 65 1.48 -0.39 -0.59
N VAL A 66 0.28 -0.18 -1.10
CA VAL A 66 -0.73 0.68 -0.47
C VAL A 66 -1.84 -0.19 0.11
N ALA A 67 -1.92 -0.29 1.44
CA ALA A 67 -2.96 -1.00 2.15
C ALA A 67 -4.18 -0.09 2.34
N ALA A 68 -5.19 -0.22 1.48
CA ALA A 68 -6.33 0.70 1.44
C ALA A 68 -7.60 0.00 0.87
N CYS A 69 -8.28 0.71 -0.02
CA CYS A 69 -9.44 0.24 -0.78
C CYS A 69 -9.07 -0.70 -1.93
N SER A 70 -10.09 -1.15 -2.65
CA SER A 70 -9.96 -1.96 -3.86
C SER A 70 -9.04 -1.36 -4.93
N PRO A 71 -8.21 -2.19 -5.60
CA PRO A 71 -7.43 -1.77 -6.76
C PRO A 71 -8.32 -1.29 -7.92
N HIS A 72 -9.55 -1.81 -8.05
CA HIS A 72 -10.50 -1.34 -9.05
C HIS A 72 -10.84 0.15 -8.94
N LEU A 73 -10.60 0.76 -7.77
CA LEU A 73 -10.91 2.17 -7.53
C LEU A 73 -9.68 3.08 -7.68
N HIS A 74 -8.59 2.79 -6.96
CA HIS A 74 -7.45 3.72 -6.85
C HIS A 74 -6.12 3.15 -7.35
N GLU A 75 -6.09 1.98 -8.00
CA GLU A 75 -4.84 1.50 -8.60
C GLU A 75 -4.26 2.51 -9.61
N PRO A 76 -5.04 3.07 -10.55
CA PRO A 76 -4.51 4.09 -11.46
C PRO A 76 -3.94 5.31 -10.72
N THR A 77 -4.53 5.70 -9.60
CA THR A 77 -4.08 6.81 -8.76
C THR A 77 -2.70 6.54 -8.16
N PHE A 78 -2.52 5.39 -7.52
CA PHE A 78 -1.25 5.07 -6.86
C PHE A 78 -0.15 4.67 -7.83
N ARG A 79 -0.50 4.05 -8.97
CA ARG A 79 0.42 3.86 -10.09
C ARG A 79 0.89 5.20 -10.66
N GLY A 80 -0.02 6.16 -10.82
CA GLY A 80 0.31 7.52 -11.26
C GLY A 80 1.25 8.24 -10.27
N ALA A 81 0.98 8.15 -8.96
CA ALA A 81 1.87 8.71 -7.94
C ALA A 81 3.26 8.06 -7.98
N SER A 82 3.32 6.73 -8.04
CA SER A 82 4.58 5.99 -8.16
C SER A 82 5.37 6.42 -9.40
N ALA A 83 4.71 6.54 -10.55
CA ALA A 83 5.33 7.00 -11.80
C ALA A 83 5.89 8.42 -11.69
N ARG A 84 5.16 9.37 -11.08
CA ARG A 84 5.65 10.75 -10.84
C ARG A 84 6.86 10.80 -9.91
N SER A 85 7.06 9.78 -9.08
CA SER A 85 8.25 9.63 -8.25
C SER A 85 9.40 8.85 -8.89
N GLY A 86 9.24 8.41 -10.15
CA GLY A 86 10.26 7.67 -10.89
C GLY A 86 10.22 6.14 -10.69
N LEU A 87 9.25 5.63 -9.92
CA LEU A 87 9.03 4.20 -9.76
C LEU A 87 8.14 3.67 -10.89
N ASN A 88 8.54 2.55 -11.50
CA ASN A 88 7.71 1.91 -12.51
C ASN A 88 6.31 1.59 -11.94
N PRO A 89 5.22 1.98 -12.61
CA PRO A 89 3.86 1.85 -12.06
C PRO A 89 3.46 0.40 -11.77
N PHE A 90 4.06 -0.59 -12.43
CA PHE A 90 3.79 -2.02 -12.19
C PHE A 90 4.57 -2.59 -10.98
N LEU A 91 5.39 -1.77 -10.32
CA LEU A 91 6.01 -2.04 -9.02
C LEU A 91 5.22 -1.41 -7.86
N CYS A 92 4.01 -0.93 -8.13
CA CYS A 92 3.05 -0.46 -7.13
C CYS A 92 1.89 -1.45 -7.04
N GLU A 93 1.67 -2.01 -5.85
CA GLU A 93 0.61 -2.97 -5.56
C GLU A 93 -0.33 -2.41 -4.49
N MET A 94 -1.59 -2.86 -4.52
CA MET A 94 -2.58 -2.49 -3.52
C MET A 94 -2.99 -3.70 -2.69
N ALA A 95 -2.98 -3.53 -1.37
CA ALA A 95 -3.54 -4.48 -0.41
C ALA A 95 -4.95 -4.00 -0.04
N ASN A 96 -5.98 -4.75 -0.45
CA ASN A 96 -7.37 -4.39 -0.16
C ASN A 96 -7.72 -4.77 1.29
N VAL A 97 -7.65 -3.79 2.18
CA VAL A 97 -7.99 -3.93 3.61
C VAL A 97 -9.30 -3.22 3.98
N ARG A 98 -10.01 -2.65 3.00
CA ARG A 98 -11.33 -2.03 3.19
C ARG A 98 -12.46 -2.99 2.83
N GLU A 99 -12.73 -3.17 1.53
CA GLU A 99 -13.83 -3.99 1.04
C GLU A 99 -13.65 -5.47 1.42
N GLN A 100 -12.41 -5.97 1.43
CA GLN A 100 -12.12 -7.38 1.73
C GLN A 100 -11.73 -7.64 3.19
N CYS A 101 -11.71 -6.58 4.02
CA CYS A 101 -11.35 -6.69 5.44
C CYS A 101 -12.23 -5.81 6.33
N SER A 102 -11.95 -4.51 6.49
CA SER A 102 -12.64 -3.69 7.49
C SER A 102 -14.18 -3.68 7.38
N TRP A 103 -14.73 -3.70 6.16
CA TRP A 103 -16.19 -3.65 5.97
C TRP A 103 -16.91 -4.97 6.27
N VAL A 104 -16.20 -6.10 6.20
CA VAL A 104 -16.82 -7.44 6.27
C VAL A 104 -16.48 -8.21 7.54
N HIS A 105 -15.69 -7.62 8.46
CA HIS A 105 -15.35 -8.24 9.75
C HIS A 105 -15.89 -7.38 10.91
N ALA A 106 -16.66 -8.01 11.79
CA ALA A 106 -17.16 -7.35 13.00
C ALA A 106 -16.08 -7.25 14.10
N ASP A 107 -15.27 -8.29 14.25
CA ASP A 107 -14.17 -8.36 15.22
C ASP A 107 -12.95 -7.60 14.70
N GLY A 108 -12.55 -6.54 15.42
CA GLY A 108 -11.42 -5.70 15.02
C GLY A 108 -10.05 -6.36 15.19
N GLY A 109 -9.91 -7.29 16.15
CA GLY A 109 -8.69 -8.07 16.33
C GLY A 109 -8.45 -9.03 15.17
N GLN A 110 -9.51 -9.73 14.73
CA GLN A 110 -9.49 -10.57 13.54
C GLN A 110 -9.25 -9.76 12.26
N ALA A 111 -9.93 -8.61 12.11
CA ALA A 111 -9.72 -7.72 10.97
C ALA A 111 -8.28 -7.21 10.90
N THR A 112 -7.69 -6.83 12.04
CA THR A 112 -6.29 -6.38 12.09
C THR A 112 -5.32 -7.49 11.72
N ARG A 113 -5.50 -8.71 12.25
CA ARG A 113 -4.67 -9.86 11.87
C ARG A 113 -4.75 -10.14 10.37
N LYS A 114 -5.97 -10.19 9.82
CA LYS A 114 -6.17 -10.39 8.39
C LYS A 114 -5.53 -9.29 7.55
N ALA A 115 -5.63 -8.03 7.97
CA ALA A 115 -4.97 -6.92 7.27
C ALA A 115 -3.45 -7.08 7.23
N CYS A 116 -2.82 -7.52 8.32
CA CYS A 116 -1.40 -7.87 8.34
C CYS A 116 -1.06 -8.98 7.33
N ASP A 117 -1.86 -10.05 7.26
CA ASP A 117 -1.61 -11.17 6.34
C ASP A 117 -1.76 -10.77 4.87
N ILE A 118 -2.76 -9.94 4.55
CA ILE A 118 -2.94 -9.38 3.21
C ILE A 118 -1.72 -8.53 2.83
N VAL A 119 -1.29 -7.64 3.73
CA VAL A 119 -0.12 -6.78 3.49
C VAL A 119 1.14 -7.61 3.31
N ALA A 120 1.38 -8.61 4.15
CA ALA A 120 2.53 -9.51 4.01
C ALA A 120 2.55 -10.22 2.66
N SER A 121 1.41 -10.75 2.23
CA SER A 121 1.27 -11.42 0.94
C SER A 121 1.54 -10.47 -0.23
N THR A 122 1.00 -9.25 -0.17
CA THR A 122 1.22 -8.23 -1.21
C THR A 122 2.66 -7.73 -1.25
N VAL A 123 3.33 -7.64 -0.09
CA VAL A 123 4.77 -7.33 -0.02
C VAL A 123 5.60 -8.43 -0.68
N GLU A 124 5.30 -9.71 -0.43
CA GLU A 124 6.00 -10.80 -1.11
C GLU A 124 5.76 -10.80 -2.63
N LYS A 125 4.56 -10.43 -3.07
CA LYS A 125 4.24 -10.25 -4.49
C LYS A 125 5.10 -9.13 -5.11
N VAL A 126 5.08 -7.92 -4.54
CA VAL A 126 5.77 -6.77 -5.15
C VAL A 126 7.29 -6.96 -5.24
N LYS A 127 7.89 -7.71 -4.30
CA LYS A 127 9.32 -8.09 -4.36
C LYS A 127 9.69 -8.89 -5.60
N ARG A 128 8.72 -9.60 -6.18
CA ARG A 128 8.89 -10.48 -7.36
C ARG A 128 8.33 -9.86 -8.63
N ASN A 129 7.71 -8.68 -8.54
CA ASN A 129 7.26 -7.97 -9.73
C ASN A 129 8.48 -7.52 -10.55
N HIS A 130 8.28 -7.43 -11.85
CA HIS A 130 9.24 -6.88 -12.79
C HIS A 130 8.67 -5.59 -13.40
N PRO A 131 9.51 -4.59 -13.71
CA PRO A 131 9.05 -3.39 -14.38
C PRO A 131 8.46 -3.75 -15.75
N LEU A 132 7.24 -3.28 -16.03
CA LEU A 132 6.59 -3.47 -17.33
C LEU A 132 6.43 -2.14 -18.06
N ARG A 133 6.12 -2.21 -19.35
CA ARG A 133 5.73 -1.07 -20.18
C ARG A 133 4.27 -1.25 -20.58
N ALA A 134 3.51 -0.17 -20.57
CA ALA A 134 2.17 -0.18 -21.14
C ALA A 134 2.28 -0.44 -22.64
N ILE A 135 1.32 -1.17 -23.19
CA ILE A 135 1.25 -1.42 -24.63
C ILE A 135 0.57 -0.21 -25.26
N ASP A 136 1.31 0.52 -26.09
CA ASP A 136 0.76 1.57 -26.92
C ASP A 136 0.13 0.92 -28.16
N LEU A 137 -1.17 1.17 -28.36
CA LEU A 137 -1.87 0.75 -29.56
C LEU A 137 -1.88 1.91 -30.56
N PRO A 138 -1.66 1.64 -31.86
CA PRO A 138 -1.71 2.65 -32.92
C PRO A 138 -3.11 3.22 -33.16
#